data_AF-A0A7X5RM63-F1
#
_entry.id   AF-A0A7X5RM63-F1
#
_cell.length_a   1.000
_cell.length_b   1.000
_cell.length_c   1.000
_cell.angle_alpha   90.00
_cell.angle_beta   90.00
_cell.angle_gamma   90.00
#
_symmetry.space_group_name_H-M   'P 1'
#
loop_
_entity.id
_entity.type
_entity.pdbx_description
1 polymer ?
#
loop_
_entity_poly.entity_id
_entity_poly.type
_entity_poly.pdbx_seq_one_letter_code
_entity_poly.pdbx_strand_id
1 'polypeptide(L)'
;MWYTEWQISIGIPTVLQNAVMTRAENACELCKNTDGLDVYMVPESPDETAGCAVFTCQTCREQLTNEAELNATHWRCLNDAIWSPVPAVQVVAYRMLNRLNAEAWAQDLLDMMYLEDEVKQWAEAGLIEREPTLDCNGTPLQPGDNVHLVKDLNVKGATFTAKRGTPVRGISLSDNPLHIEGKVNGTRIVIIAAYTKKS
;
A
#
# COMPACT_ATOMS: atom_id res chain seq x y z
N MET A 1 -4.57 -8.40 6.23
CA MET A 1 -5.58 -8.05 7.25
C MET A 1 -5.72 -6.55 7.55
N TRP A 2 -4.84 -5.64 7.09
CA TRP A 2 -4.91 -4.22 7.52
C TRP A 2 -5.05 -3.20 6.37
N TYR A 3 -5.13 -3.67 5.12
CA TYR A 3 -5.44 -2.79 3.97
C TYR A 3 -6.94 -2.48 3.87
N THR A 4 -7.77 -3.31 4.51
CA THR A 4 -9.23 -3.25 4.48
C THR A 4 -9.82 -2.25 5.47
N GLU A 5 -9.16 -1.96 6.61
CA GLU A 5 -9.68 -1.00 7.60
C GLU A 5 -9.51 0.48 7.19
N TRP A 6 -8.51 0.80 6.35
CA TRP A 6 -8.29 2.18 5.87
C TRP A 6 -9.32 2.61 4.82
N GLN A 7 -9.93 1.67 4.09
CA GLN A 7 -11.04 1.95 3.17
C GLN A 7 -12.36 2.29 3.88
N ILE A 8 -12.47 2.05 5.19
CA ILE A 8 -13.74 2.16 5.93
C ILE A 8 -14.01 3.61 6.41
N SER A 9 -12.98 4.46 6.58
CA SER A 9 -13.18 5.82 7.10
C SER A 9 -13.18 6.95 6.05
N ILE A 10 -12.64 6.71 4.86
CA ILE A 10 -12.71 7.64 3.71
C ILE A 10 -13.06 6.79 2.49
N GLY A 11 -14.34 6.64 2.20
CA GLY A 11 -14.79 5.84 1.06
C GLY A 11 -14.10 6.29 -0.23
N ILE A 12 -13.77 5.34 -1.11
CA ILE A 12 -13.22 5.62 -2.44
C ILE A 12 -14.14 6.64 -3.13
N PRO A 13 -13.61 7.76 -3.64
CA PRO A 13 -14.44 8.74 -4.35
C PRO A 13 -15.22 8.08 -5.48
N THR A 14 -16.53 8.33 -5.58
CA THR A 14 -17.40 7.72 -6.60
C THR A 14 -16.90 7.94 -8.04
N VAL A 15 -16.21 9.06 -8.28
CA VAL A 15 -15.58 9.36 -9.58
C VAL A 15 -14.46 8.36 -9.91
N LEU A 16 -13.61 8.05 -8.93
CA LEU A 16 -12.55 7.05 -9.06
C LEU A 16 -13.15 5.68 -9.32
N GLN A 17 -14.16 5.29 -8.54
CA GLN A 17 -14.84 3.99 -8.71
C GLN A 17 -15.42 3.82 -10.12
N ASN A 18 -16.14 4.81 -10.62
CA ASN A 18 -16.75 4.75 -11.96
C ASN A 18 -15.70 4.71 -13.07
N ALA A 19 -14.59 5.45 -12.95
CA ALA A 19 -13.53 5.47 -13.95
C ALA A 19 -12.85 4.10 -14.07
N VAL A 20 -12.55 3.46 -12.93
CA VAL A 20 -11.94 2.13 -12.87
C VAL A 20 -12.92 1.06 -13.38
N MET A 21 -14.18 1.08 -12.93
CA MET A 21 -15.21 0.14 -13.38
C MET A 21 -15.44 0.22 -14.90
N THR A 22 -15.47 1.44 -15.46
CA THR A 22 -15.73 1.65 -16.89
C THR A 22 -14.59 1.08 -17.74
N ARG A 23 -13.33 1.36 -17.41
CA ARG A 23 -12.19 0.80 -18.18
C ARG A 23 -12.07 -0.71 -18.05
N ALA A 24 -12.50 -1.25 -16.91
CA ALA A 24 -12.42 -2.67 -16.60
C ALA A 24 -13.53 -3.47 -17.26
N GLU A 25 -14.43 -2.81 -18.00
CA GLU A 25 -15.58 -3.42 -18.68
C GLU A 25 -16.45 -4.27 -17.73
N ASN A 26 -16.59 -3.80 -16.48
CA ASN A 26 -17.30 -4.51 -15.41
C ASN A 26 -16.78 -5.95 -15.15
N ALA A 27 -15.47 -6.16 -15.29
CA ALA A 27 -14.80 -7.41 -14.97
C ALA A 27 -13.51 -7.15 -14.19
N CYS A 28 -13.03 -8.16 -13.45
CA CYS A 28 -11.74 -8.11 -12.78
C CYS A 28 -10.63 -7.90 -13.81
N GLU A 29 -9.81 -6.87 -13.65
CA GLU A 29 -8.73 -6.54 -14.58
C GLU A 29 -7.61 -7.60 -14.59
N LEU A 30 -7.61 -8.52 -13.61
CA LEU A 30 -6.64 -9.61 -13.49
C LEU A 30 -7.17 -10.94 -14.03
N CYS A 31 -8.33 -11.40 -13.55
CA CYS A 31 -8.85 -12.75 -13.83
C CYS A 31 -10.16 -12.77 -14.64
N LYS A 32 -10.70 -11.60 -15.01
CA LYS A 32 -11.93 -11.42 -15.80
C LYS A 32 -13.23 -11.93 -15.14
N ASN A 33 -13.20 -12.38 -13.89
CA ASN A 33 -14.42 -12.63 -13.12
C ASN A 33 -15.29 -11.36 -13.06
N THR A 34 -16.61 -11.49 -13.10
CA THR A 34 -17.58 -10.39 -13.06
C THR A 34 -18.25 -10.18 -11.70
N ASP A 35 -17.98 -11.05 -10.73
CA ASP A 35 -18.62 -11.05 -9.41
C ASP A 35 -17.71 -10.51 -8.30
N GLY A 36 -18.31 -9.91 -7.27
CA GLY A 36 -17.61 -9.44 -6.08
C GLY A 36 -16.55 -8.37 -6.37
N LEU A 37 -16.81 -7.54 -7.38
CA LEU A 37 -15.87 -6.56 -7.90
C LEU A 37 -15.78 -5.33 -6.99
N ASP A 38 -14.55 -4.91 -6.71
CA ASP A 38 -14.28 -3.67 -6.01
C ASP A 38 -12.95 -3.05 -6.48
N VAL A 39 -12.78 -1.77 -6.20
CA VAL A 39 -11.56 -1.04 -6.51
C VAL A 39 -10.50 -1.32 -5.44
N TYR A 40 -9.32 -1.75 -5.90
CA TYR A 40 -8.14 -1.91 -5.08
C TYR A 40 -7.11 -0.84 -5.47
N MET A 41 -6.81 0.07 -4.53
CA MET A 41 -5.72 1.03 -4.68
C MET A 41 -4.39 0.31 -4.47
N VAL A 42 -3.52 0.38 -5.48
CA VAL A 42 -2.25 -0.35 -5.45
C VAL A 42 -1.29 0.35 -4.46
N PRO A 43 -0.63 -0.38 -3.55
CA PRO A 43 0.30 0.23 -2.59
C PRO A 43 1.49 0.92 -3.26
N GLU A 44 2.08 1.91 -2.56
CA GLU A 44 3.20 2.73 -3.03
C GLU A 44 2.91 3.47 -4.35
N SER A 45 1.63 3.77 -4.62
CA SER A 45 1.21 4.50 -5.82
C SER A 45 1.78 5.91 -5.88
N PRO A 46 2.12 6.42 -7.08
CA PRO A 46 2.60 7.79 -7.26
C PRO A 46 1.50 8.85 -6.98
N ASP A 47 0.23 8.49 -7.11
CA ASP A 47 -0.93 9.33 -6.80
C ASP A 47 -2.16 8.51 -6.40
N GLU A 48 -3.28 9.19 -6.14
CA GLU A 48 -4.57 8.57 -5.75
C GLU A 48 -5.58 8.53 -6.92
N THR A 49 -5.11 8.58 -8.17
CA THR A 49 -5.97 8.59 -9.36
C THR A 49 -6.38 7.18 -9.80
N ALA A 50 -7.29 7.10 -10.79
CA ALA A 50 -7.68 5.83 -11.38
C ALA A 50 -6.49 5.08 -11.99
N GLY A 51 -5.46 5.77 -12.47
CA GLY A 51 -4.25 5.15 -13.02
C GLY A 51 -3.49 4.29 -12.02
N CYS A 52 -3.74 4.48 -10.73
CA CYS A 52 -3.11 3.83 -9.59
C CYS A 52 -3.97 2.74 -8.93
N ALA A 53 -5.09 2.38 -9.55
CA ALA A 53 -6.06 1.44 -9.01
C ALA A 53 -6.29 0.26 -9.96
N VAL A 54 -6.82 -0.85 -9.47
CA VAL A 54 -7.31 -1.97 -10.30
C VAL A 54 -8.69 -2.43 -9.85
N PHE A 55 -9.55 -2.82 -10.79
CA PHE A 55 -10.81 -3.47 -10.47
C PHE A 55 -10.58 -4.96 -10.24
N THR A 56 -10.93 -5.44 -9.06
CA THR A 56 -10.60 -6.81 -8.61
C THR A 56 -11.82 -7.53 -8.09
N CYS A 57 -11.96 -8.80 -8.45
CA CYS A 57 -12.90 -9.67 -7.74
C CYS A 57 -12.38 -9.97 -6.32
N GLN A 58 -13.28 -10.42 -5.46
CA GLN A 58 -12.97 -10.75 -4.07
C GLN A 58 -11.77 -11.71 -3.93
N THR A 59 -11.72 -12.79 -4.71
CA THR A 59 -10.62 -13.78 -4.65
C THR A 59 -9.25 -13.16 -4.95
N CYS A 60 -9.14 -12.33 -5.99
CA CYS A 60 -7.88 -11.65 -6.29
C CYS A 60 -7.51 -10.69 -5.17
N ARG A 61 -8.47 -9.90 -4.67
CA ARG A 61 -8.25 -8.89 -3.64
C ARG A 61 -7.76 -9.51 -2.33
N GLU A 62 -8.40 -10.57 -1.85
CA GLU A 62 -8.01 -11.26 -0.60
C GLU A 62 -6.60 -11.85 -0.68
N GLN A 63 -6.20 -12.37 -1.84
CA GLN A 63 -4.84 -12.89 -2.05
C GLN A 63 -3.80 -11.77 -2.20
N LEU A 64 -4.18 -10.62 -2.79
CA LEU A 64 -3.33 -9.42 -2.85
C LEU A 64 -3.06 -8.85 -1.46
N THR A 65 -4.07 -8.81 -0.59
CA THR A 65 -4.01 -8.22 0.76
C THR A 65 -3.52 -9.18 1.85
N ASN A 66 -3.10 -10.40 1.48
CA ASN A 66 -2.69 -11.46 2.39
C ASN A 66 -3.78 -11.85 3.39
N GLU A 67 -5.03 -11.78 2.97
CA GLU A 67 -6.20 -12.23 3.73
C GLU A 67 -6.59 -13.68 3.37
N ALA A 68 -6.08 -14.19 2.24
CA ALA A 68 -6.18 -15.59 1.84
C ALA A 68 -4.81 -16.13 1.36
N GLU A 69 -4.64 -17.45 1.46
CA GLU A 69 -3.47 -18.14 0.89
C GLU A 69 -3.44 -18.04 -0.64
N LEU A 70 -2.23 -18.02 -1.20
CA LEU A 70 -2.04 -17.94 -2.64
C LEU A 70 -2.45 -19.24 -3.34
N ASN A 71 -3.35 -19.12 -4.31
CA ASN A 71 -3.69 -20.20 -5.24
C ASN A 71 -2.96 -19.98 -6.57
N ALA A 72 -1.84 -20.68 -6.77
CA ALA A 72 -1.01 -20.54 -7.97
C ALA A 72 -1.78 -20.82 -9.28
N THR A 73 -2.77 -21.72 -9.27
CA THR A 73 -3.59 -22.02 -10.45
C THR A 73 -4.50 -20.84 -10.82
N HIS A 74 -5.08 -20.16 -9.82
CA HIS A 74 -5.90 -18.97 -10.06
C HIS A 74 -5.08 -17.86 -10.74
N TRP A 75 -3.85 -17.65 -10.29
CA TRP A 75 -2.94 -16.63 -10.83
C TRP A 75 -2.36 -16.94 -12.22
N ARG A 76 -2.74 -18.05 -12.86
CA ARG A 76 -2.42 -18.27 -14.28
C ARG A 76 -3.04 -17.20 -15.18
N CYS A 77 -4.07 -16.49 -14.73
CA CYS A 77 -4.60 -15.32 -15.43
C CYS A 77 -3.56 -14.20 -15.65
N LEU A 78 -2.44 -14.21 -14.92
CA LEU A 78 -1.36 -13.25 -15.13
C LEU A 78 -0.70 -13.37 -16.51
N ASN A 79 -0.82 -14.51 -17.20
CA ASN A 79 -0.38 -14.67 -18.59
C ASN A 79 -0.96 -13.57 -19.50
N ASP A 80 -2.20 -13.16 -19.25
CA ASP A 80 -2.88 -12.10 -20.00
C ASP A 80 -2.66 -10.73 -19.33
N ALA A 81 -2.67 -10.67 -18.00
CA ALA A 81 -2.61 -9.40 -17.26
C ALA A 81 -1.28 -8.65 -17.44
N ILE A 82 -0.15 -9.34 -17.65
CA ILE A 82 1.15 -8.67 -17.88
C ILE A 82 1.16 -7.80 -19.13
N TRP A 83 0.30 -8.09 -20.11
CA TRP A 83 0.17 -7.36 -21.37
C TRP A 83 -0.86 -6.23 -21.30
N SER A 84 -1.47 -6.00 -20.13
CA SER A 84 -2.44 -4.92 -19.97
C SER A 84 -1.80 -3.57 -20.28
N PRO A 85 -2.50 -2.68 -21.01
CA PRO A 85 -2.05 -1.30 -21.21
C PRO A 85 -2.22 -0.44 -19.95
N VAL A 86 -2.81 -0.97 -18.87
CA VAL A 86 -3.06 -0.25 -17.63
C VAL A 86 -1.87 -0.45 -16.67
N PRO A 87 -1.11 0.61 -16.34
CA PRO A 87 0.09 0.48 -15.49
C PRO A 87 -0.16 -0.20 -14.15
N ALA A 88 -1.27 0.12 -13.47
CA ALA A 88 -1.62 -0.51 -12.19
C ALA A 88 -1.80 -2.03 -12.29
N VAL A 89 -2.35 -2.52 -13.42
CA VAL A 89 -2.52 -3.96 -13.67
C VAL A 89 -1.16 -4.61 -13.88
N GLN A 90 -0.26 -3.98 -14.63
CA GLN A 90 1.10 -4.46 -14.83
C GLN A 90 1.89 -4.51 -13.52
N VAL A 91 1.79 -3.46 -12.68
CA VAL A 91 2.41 -3.44 -11.35
C VAL A 91 1.91 -4.57 -10.45
N VAL A 92 0.60 -4.78 -10.41
CA VAL A 92 0.02 -5.88 -9.63
C VAL A 92 0.49 -7.24 -10.17
N ALA A 93 0.48 -7.42 -11.48
CA ALA A 93 0.96 -8.65 -12.11
C ALA A 93 2.42 -8.93 -11.76
N TYR A 94 3.31 -7.94 -11.92
CA TYR A 94 4.73 -8.05 -11.58
C TYR A 94 4.94 -8.46 -10.11
N ARG A 95 4.24 -7.80 -9.17
CA ARG A 95 4.36 -8.09 -7.75
C ARG A 95 3.85 -9.50 -7.41
N MET A 96 2.72 -9.91 -8.00
CA MET A 96 2.19 -11.25 -7.80
C MET A 96 3.07 -12.35 -8.39
N LEU A 97 3.68 -12.12 -9.56
CA LEU A 97 4.65 -13.06 -10.13
C LEU A 97 5.88 -13.20 -9.23
N ASN A 98 6.39 -12.11 -8.65
CA ASN A 98 7.48 -12.17 -7.68
C ASN A 98 7.09 -12.96 -6.41
N ARG A 99 5.85 -12.85 -5.94
CA ARG A 99 5.33 -13.66 -4.83
C ARG A 99 5.18 -15.15 -5.18
N LEU A 100 5.03 -15.46 -6.47
CA LEU A 100 4.94 -16.80 -7.02
C LEU A 100 6.28 -17.29 -7.60
N ASN A 101 7.42 -16.70 -7.21
CA ASN A 101 8.72 -16.99 -7.81
C ASN A 101 9.16 -18.47 -7.72
N ALA A 102 8.56 -19.28 -6.85
CA ALA A 102 8.82 -20.71 -6.77
C ALA A 102 8.26 -21.49 -7.98
N GLU A 103 7.35 -20.87 -8.72
CA GLU A 103 6.72 -21.42 -9.91
C GLU A 103 7.53 -21.05 -11.17
N ALA A 104 7.97 -22.05 -11.95
CA ALA A 104 8.73 -21.82 -13.18
C ALA A 104 7.99 -20.91 -14.18
N TRP A 105 6.68 -21.12 -14.34
CA TRP A 105 5.87 -20.30 -15.26
C TRP A 105 5.80 -18.82 -14.82
N ALA A 106 5.95 -18.52 -13.53
CA ALA A 106 5.93 -17.14 -13.06
C ALA A 106 7.26 -16.44 -13.37
N GLN A 107 8.38 -17.17 -13.28
CA GLN A 107 9.69 -16.68 -13.70
C GLN A 107 9.72 -16.42 -15.21
N ASP A 108 9.23 -17.37 -16.02
CA ASP A 108 9.15 -17.22 -17.48
C ASP A 108 8.36 -15.95 -17.89
N LEU A 109 7.26 -15.66 -17.18
CA LEU A 109 6.47 -14.45 -17.42
C LEU A 109 7.19 -13.18 -16.98
N LEU A 110 7.91 -13.20 -15.85
CA LEU A 110 8.73 -12.06 -15.42
C LEU A 110 9.82 -11.71 -16.44
N ASP A 111 10.45 -12.72 -17.03
CA ASP A 111 11.51 -12.54 -18.03
C ASP A 111 10.99 -11.93 -19.34
N MET A 112 9.73 -12.21 -19.69
CA MET A 112 9.08 -11.66 -20.89
C MET A 112 8.41 -10.30 -20.65
N MET A 113 8.17 -9.95 -19.39
CA MET A 113 7.45 -8.73 -19.03
C MET A 113 8.33 -7.50 -19.24
N TYR A 114 7.84 -6.57 -20.06
CA TYR A 114 8.44 -5.24 -20.20
C TYR A 114 7.61 -4.21 -19.43
N LEU A 115 8.29 -3.43 -18.60
CA LEU A 115 7.72 -2.31 -17.86
C LEU A 115 8.50 -1.05 -18.24
N GLU A 116 7.78 0.05 -18.44
CA GLU A 116 8.40 1.37 -18.52
C GLU A 116 9.07 1.72 -17.19
N ASP A 117 10.14 2.52 -17.22
CA ASP A 117 11.01 2.75 -16.05
C ASP A 117 10.25 3.24 -14.81
N GLU A 118 9.30 4.17 -14.99
CA GLU A 118 8.48 4.70 -13.89
C GLU A 118 7.53 3.63 -13.31
N VAL A 119 6.93 2.81 -14.18
CA VAL A 119 6.05 1.71 -13.79
C VAL A 119 6.84 0.62 -13.08
N LYS A 120 8.06 0.33 -13.54
CA LYS A 120 8.97 -0.63 -12.94
C LYS A 120 9.40 -0.20 -11.54
N GLN A 121 9.81 1.06 -11.37
CA GLN A 121 10.15 1.62 -10.06
C GLN A 121 8.98 1.50 -9.08
N TRP A 122 7.78 1.81 -9.53
CA TRP A 122 6.58 1.62 -8.73
C TRP A 122 6.35 0.14 -8.39
N ALA A 123 6.50 -0.76 -9.34
CA ALA A 123 6.34 -2.20 -9.12
C ALA A 123 7.31 -2.73 -8.06
N GLU A 124 8.59 -2.39 -8.17
CA GLU A 124 9.65 -2.78 -7.24
C GLU A 124 9.47 -2.17 -5.84
N ALA A 125 8.96 -0.93 -5.73
CA ALA A 125 8.76 -0.26 -4.43
C ALA A 125 7.88 -1.07 -3.46
N GLY A 126 6.89 -1.81 -3.98
CA GLY A 126 6.02 -2.66 -3.17
C GLY A 126 6.55 -4.07 -2.89
N LEU A 127 7.75 -4.40 -3.37
CA LEU A 127 8.46 -5.65 -3.02
C LEU A 127 9.49 -5.42 -1.91
N ILE A 128 9.82 -4.18 -1.60
CA ILE A 128 10.76 -3.85 -0.53
C ILE A 128 10.08 -4.20 0.79
N GLU A 129 10.51 -5.30 1.42
CA GLU A 129 10.19 -5.59 2.81
C GLU A 129 10.85 -4.53 3.71
N ARG A 130 10.10 -3.47 4.03
CA ARG A 130 10.53 -2.50 5.03
C ARG A 130 10.31 -3.09 6.42
N GLU A 131 11.32 -2.99 7.28
CA GLU A 131 11.12 -3.27 8.70
C GLU A 131 9.94 -2.43 9.21
N PRO A 132 8.98 -3.03 9.94
CA PRO A 132 7.83 -2.29 10.40
C PRO A 132 8.27 -1.21 11.40
N THR A 133 7.76 0.01 11.21
CA THR A 133 7.93 1.08 12.18
C THR A 133 7.06 0.79 13.40
N LEU A 134 7.66 0.57 14.56
CA LEU A 134 6.94 0.15 15.77
C LEU A 134 6.83 1.28 16.81
N ASP A 135 5.68 1.35 17.48
CA ASP A 135 5.48 2.17 18.67
C ASP A 135 6.17 1.58 19.91
N CYS A 136 6.05 2.24 21.07
CA CYS A 136 6.70 1.79 22.30
C CYS A 136 6.22 0.42 22.82
N ASN A 137 5.09 -0.09 22.35
CA ASN A 137 4.54 -1.40 22.72
C ASN A 137 4.82 -2.47 21.65
N GLY A 138 5.55 -2.15 20.59
CA GLY A 138 5.74 -3.04 19.46
C GLY A 138 4.56 -3.06 18.47
N THR A 139 3.66 -2.10 18.55
CA THR A 139 2.51 -1.98 17.64
C THR A 139 2.99 -1.39 16.31
N PRO A 140 2.76 -2.03 15.16
CA PRO A 140 3.06 -1.44 13.86
C PRO A 140 2.29 -0.14 13.63
N LEU A 141 3.03 0.89 13.23
CA LEU A 141 2.50 2.20 12.84
C LEU A 141 2.31 2.25 11.33
N GLN A 142 1.26 2.94 10.89
CA GLN A 142 0.92 3.16 9.49
C GLN A 142 0.85 4.66 9.16
N PRO A 143 1.01 5.05 7.88
CA PRO A 143 0.73 6.41 7.46
C PRO A 143 -0.69 6.84 7.85
N GLY A 144 -0.81 8.06 8.37
CA GLY A 144 -2.04 8.67 8.84
C GLY A 144 -2.49 8.25 10.25
N ASP A 145 -1.77 7.34 10.92
CA ASP A 145 -2.07 6.99 12.32
C ASP A 145 -1.99 8.22 13.25
N ASN A 146 -2.73 8.15 14.35
CA ASN A 146 -2.61 9.11 15.45
C ASN A 146 -1.83 8.47 16.59
N VAL A 147 -0.87 9.20 17.14
CA VAL A 147 -0.05 8.74 18.26
C VAL A 147 0.01 9.81 19.33
N HIS A 148 0.41 9.43 20.54
CA HIS A 148 0.78 10.39 21.58
C HIS A 148 2.19 10.12 22.10
N LEU A 149 2.88 11.17 22.51
CA LEU A 149 4.23 11.06 23.05
C LEU A 149 4.20 10.37 24.43
N VAL A 150 5.01 9.34 24.62
CA VAL A 150 5.13 8.69 25.95
C VAL A 150 6.23 9.30 26.82
N LYS A 151 7.01 10.23 26.27
CA LYS A 151 8.03 11.01 26.98
C LYS A 151 8.18 12.42 26.40
N ASP A 152 8.83 13.31 27.15
CA ASP A 152 9.16 14.66 26.70
C ASP A 152 10.24 14.61 25.61
N LEU A 153 10.07 15.38 24.54
CA LEU A 153 11.00 15.48 23.42
C LEU A 153 11.46 16.93 23.25
N ASN A 154 12.77 17.13 23.33
CA ASN A 154 13.39 18.39 22.93
C ASN A 154 13.55 18.40 21.41
N VAL A 155 12.78 19.27 20.75
CA VAL A 155 12.79 19.37 19.29
C VAL A 155 14.03 20.14 18.86
N LYS A 156 14.93 19.48 18.13
CA LYS A 156 16.10 20.14 17.56
C LYS A 156 15.64 21.21 16.56
N GLY A 157 16.10 22.45 16.74
CA GLY A 157 15.76 23.58 15.87
C GLY A 157 14.46 24.32 16.23
N ALA A 158 13.78 23.94 17.31
CA ALA A 158 12.64 24.69 17.83
C ALA A 158 12.89 25.17 19.27
N THR A 159 12.22 26.24 19.68
CA THR A 159 12.32 26.82 21.03
C THR A 159 11.37 26.16 22.04
N PHE A 160 10.74 25.03 21.68
CA PHE A 160 9.79 24.33 22.54
C PHE A 160 10.15 22.87 22.76
N THR A 161 9.69 22.33 23.89
CA THR A 161 9.72 20.89 24.20
C THR A 161 8.33 20.32 23.98
N ALA A 162 8.20 19.28 23.17
CA ALA A 162 6.95 18.53 23.05
C ALA A 162 6.79 17.65 24.30
N LYS A 163 5.71 17.83 25.05
CA LYS A 163 5.54 17.17 26.35
C LYS A 163 4.96 15.77 26.19
N ARG A 164 5.21 14.91 27.17
CA ARG A 164 4.51 13.63 27.30
C ARG A 164 2.99 13.88 27.25
N GLY A 165 2.29 13.03 26.52
CA GLY A 165 0.86 13.13 26.27
C GLY A 165 0.48 14.06 25.12
N THR A 166 1.42 14.80 24.53
CA THR A 166 1.13 15.61 23.34
C THR A 166 0.66 14.69 22.20
N PRO A 167 -0.53 14.94 21.63
CA PRO A 167 -1.02 14.18 20.49
C PRO A 167 -0.32 14.61 19.21
N VAL A 168 -0.04 13.65 18.34
CA VAL A 168 0.52 13.84 17.01
C VAL A 168 -0.41 13.13 16.04
N ARG A 169 -1.10 13.90 15.21
CA ARG A 169 -2.16 13.39 14.33
C ARG A 169 -1.67 13.25 12.90
N GLY A 170 -2.12 12.20 12.22
CA GLY A 170 -1.81 11.96 10.83
C GLY A 170 -0.31 11.83 10.58
N ILE A 171 0.36 10.92 11.29
CA ILE A 171 1.82 10.73 11.14
C ILE A 171 2.15 10.22 9.73
N SER A 172 3.35 10.51 9.25
CA SER A 172 3.91 9.87 8.05
C SER A 172 5.05 8.94 8.47
N LEU A 173 5.19 7.80 7.82
CA LEU A 173 6.35 6.95 8.01
C LEU A 173 7.54 7.55 7.24
N SER A 174 8.75 7.32 7.75
CA SER A 174 9.98 7.65 7.03
C SER A 174 10.63 6.39 6.48
N ASP A 175 11.67 6.54 5.65
CA ASP A 175 12.47 5.40 5.18
C ASP A 175 13.25 4.70 6.31
N ASN A 176 13.45 5.39 7.44
CA ASN A 176 14.04 4.78 8.63
C ASN A 176 12.93 4.25 9.55
N PRO A 177 12.86 2.93 9.83
CA PRO A 177 11.79 2.33 10.64
C PRO A 177 11.80 2.80 12.10
N LEU A 178 12.87 3.44 12.56
CA LEU A 178 12.93 4.03 13.90
C LEU A 178 12.29 5.42 13.97
N HIS A 179 11.95 6.03 12.84
CA HIS A 179 11.49 7.41 12.75
C HIS A 179 10.14 7.53 12.05
N ILE A 180 9.32 8.43 12.59
CA ILE A 180 8.08 8.91 12.00
C ILE A 180 8.13 10.44 11.91
N GLU A 181 7.31 11.00 11.04
CA GLU A 181 7.12 12.43 10.93
C GLU A 181 5.72 12.82 11.39
N GLY A 182 5.61 13.97 12.05
CA GLY A 182 4.31 14.49 12.46
C GLY A 182 4.36 15.98 12.78
N LYS A 183 3.19 16.57 13.01
CA LYS A 183 3.08 17.98 13.37
C LYS A 183 2.82 18.14 14.87
N VAL A 184 3.64 18.94 15.53
CA VAL A 184 3.43 19.40 16.90
C VAL A 184 3.47 20.92 16.90
N ASN A 185 2.42 21.57 17.43
CA ASN A 185 2.29 23.04 17.42
C ASN A 185 2.45 23.67 16.02
N GLY A 186 1.97 22.97 14.98
CA GLY A 186 2.08 23.43 13.59
C GLY A 186 3.46 23.21 12.94
N THR A 187 4.48 22.84 13.70
CA THR A 187 5.82 22.53 13.19
C THR A 187 5.92 21.04 12.85
N ARG A 188 6.40 20.71 11.65
CA ARG A 188 6.72 19.33 11.26
C ARG A 188 8.04 18.91 11.92
N ILE A 189 8.03 17.79 12.61
CA ILE A 189 9.18 17.26 13.36
C ILE A 189 9.35 15.77 13.08
N VAL A 190 10.60 15.30 13.16
CA VAL A 190 10.94 13.87 13.15
C VAL A 190 10.92 13.36 14.58
N ILE A 191 10.24 12.25 14.81
CA ILE A 191 10.00 11.64 16.12
C ILE A 191 10.50 10.20 16.07
N ILE A 192 11.18 9.75 17.14
CA ILE A 192 11.52 8.33 17.29
C ILE A 192 10.23 7.55 17.58
N ALA A 193 9.92 6.57 16.73
CA ALA A 193 8.66 5.81 16.78
C ALA A 193 8.43 5.15 18.15
N ALA A 194 9.50 4.57 18.74
CA ALA A 194 9.49 3.98 20.08
C ALA A 194 9.20 4.97 21.23
N TYR A 195 9.13 6.28 20.96
CA TYR A 195 8.73 7.32 21.93
C TYR A 195 7.27 7.74 21.78
N THR A 196 6.53 7.02 20.96
CA THR A 196 5.11 7.22 20.74
C THR A 196 4.32 5.97 21.10
N LYS A 197 3.03 6.16 21.37
CA LYS A 197 2.07 5.08 21.50
C LYS A 197 0.91 5.35 20.56
N LYS A 198 0.51 4.34 19.77
CA LYS A 198 -0.68 4.43 18.91
C LYS A 198 -1.91 4.73 19.78
N SER A 199 -2.68 5.74 19.35
CA SER A 199 -3.83 6.25 20.11
C SER A 199 -5.11 5.48 19.79
#